data_AF-A0A848SUT1-F1
#
_entry.id   AF-A0A848SUT1-F1
#
_cell.length_a   1.000
_cell.length_b   1.000
_cell.length_c   1.000
_cell.angle_alpha   90.00
_cell.angle_beta   90.00
_cell.angle_gamma   90.00
#
_symmetry.space_group_name_H-M   'P 1'
#
loop_
_entity.id
_entity.type
_entity.pdbx_description
1 polymer ?
#
loop_
_entity_poly.entity_id
_entity_poly.type
_entity_poly.pdbx_seq_one_letter_code
_entity_poly.pdbx_strand_id
1 'polypeptide(L)'
;MKLSKSIQQVMVATSAIGLGTVVAAPASAQGAEEARTTYQVSFLEFEDGADERWNEIMTDHYIPAYRSAGLPVPVIHWVMDGSWNIMIVREMPDGMATLDSHNSRSRTAWRAALVAQLGSEEAFETLIEEVGGLIEDGARYFTHTHP
;
A
#
# COMPACT_ATOMS: atom_id res chain seq x y z
N MET A 1 -29.30 -16.50 70.23
CA MET A 1 -29.43 -15.19 70.91
C MET A 1 -28.55 -14.19 70.15
N LYS A 2 -29.12 -13.06 69.72
CA LYS A 2 -28.50 -12.06 68.83
C LYS A 2 -27.22 -11.48 69.45
N LEU A 3 -26.15 -11.36 68.67
CA LEU A 3 -25.07 -10.41 68.97
C LEU A 3 -24.71 -9.64 67.69
N SER A 4 -25.20 -8.41 67.66
CA SER A 4 -24.67 -7.30 66.87
C SER A 4 -24.02 -6.36 67.87
N LYS A 5 -22.77 -5.96 67.60
CA LYS A 5 -22.35 -4.55 67.50
C LYS A 5 -20.87 -4.47 67.17
N SER A 6 -20.61 -3.68 66.14
CA SER A 6 -19.31 -3.33 65.57
C SER A 6 -18.51 -2.36 66.44
N ILE A 7 -17.31 -2.03 65.91
CA ILE A 7 -16.36 -0.94 66.23
C ILE A 7 -15.19 -1.53 67.05
N GLN A 8 -13.94 -1.55 66.57
CA GLN A 8 -13.15 -0.38 66.14
C GLN A 8 -11.94 -0.82 65.29
N GLN A 9 -11.54 0.05 64.37
CA GLN A 9 -10.54 -0.14 63.32
C GLN A 9 -9.11 -0.32 63.88
N VAL A 10 -8.32 -1.19 63.23
CA VAL A 10 -6.86 -1.13 63.27
C VAL A 10 -6.34 -1.02 61.84
N MET A 11 -5.49 0.00 61.64
CA MET A 11 -4.80 0.39 60.42
C MET A 11 -4.12 -0.77 59.71
N VAL A 12 -4.37 -0.92 58.41
CA VAL A 12 -3.46 -1.60 57.49
C VAL A 12 -2.73 -0.54 56.69
N ALA A 13 -1.41 -0.53 56.84
CA ALA A 13 -0.49 0.32 56.09
C ALA A 13 -0.64 0.04 54.59
N THR A 14 -1.05 1.07 53.84
CA THR A 14 -1.08 1.01 52.37
C THR A 14 0.28 1.45 51.86
N SER A 15 1.11 0.49 51.45
CA SER A 15 2.33 0.75 50.69
C SER A 15 1.93 1.36 49.34
N ALA A 16 2.31 2.62 49.12
CA ALA A 16 2.15 3.31 47.85
C ALA A 16 3.06 2.66 46.79
N ILE A 17 2.50 1.77 45.98
CA ILE A 17 3.07 1.47 44.67
C ILE A 17 2.60 2.60 43.76
N GLY A 18 3.51 3.53 43.46
CA GLY A 18 3.32 4.58 42.47
C GLY A 18 3.14 3.96 41.08
N LEU A 19 1.92 3.54 40.77
CA LEU A 19 1.44 3.42 39.41
C LEU A 19 1.27 4.85 38.90
N GLY A 20 2.36 5.40 38.37
CA GLY A 20 2.28 6.59 37.52
C GLY A 20 1.28 6.29 36.43
N THR A 21 0.11 6.91 36.52
CA THR A 21 -0.88 6.92 35.45
C THR A 21 -0.19 7.49 34.22
N VAL A 22 0.16 6.62 33.26
CA VAL A 22 0.34 7.06 31.89
C VAL A 22 -1.03 7.56 31.47
N VAL A 23 -1.25 8.86 31.60
CA VAL A 23 -2.43 9.51 31.03
C VAL A 23 -2.25 9.34 29.54
N ALA A 24 -2.90 8.33 28.96
CA ALA A 24 -3.00 8.20 27.52
C ALA A 24 -3.64 9.49 27.03
N ALA A 25 -2.85 10.34 26.38
CA ALA A 25 -3.37 11.53 25.74
C ALA A 25 -4.49 11.07 24.78
N PRO A 26 -5.65 11.77 24.75
CA PRO A 26 -6.70 11.41 23.84
C PRO A 26 -6.17 11.49 22.40
N ALA A 27 -6.49 10.48 21.59
CA ALA A 27 -6.08 10.39 20.17
C ALA A 27 -6.53 11.60 19.31
N SER A 28 -7.32 12.51 19.88
CA SER A 28 -7.77 13.77 19.28
C SER A 28 -6.67 14.81 19.07
N ALA A 29 -5.40 14.54 19.45
CA ALA A 29 -4.25 15.38 19.11
C ALA A 29 -3.58 15.04 17.78
N GLN A 30 -4.00 13.96 17.10
CA GLN A 30 -3.74 13.82 15.66
C GLN A 30 -4.62 14.84 14.95
N GLY A 31 -4.06 16.01 14.64
CA GLY A 31 -4.73 17.01 13.81
C GLY A 31 -5.27 16.37 12.54
N ALA A 32 -6.37 16.91 12.00
CA ALA A 32 -6.94 16.43 10.75
C ALA A 32 -5.82 16.36 9.70
N GLU A 33 -5.55 15.16 9.22
CA GLU A 33 -4.53 14.93 8.21
C GLU A 33 -4.89 15.74 6.96
N GLU A 34 -3.94 16.56 6.49
CA GLU A 34 -4.16 17.34 5.27
C GLU A 34 -4.45 16.40 4.10
N ALA A 35 -5.35 16.84 3.20
CA ALA A 35 -5.65 16.08 1.99
C ALA A 35 -4.36 15.90 1.16
N ARG A 36 -4.02 14.64 0.88
CA ARG A 36 -2.85 14.26 0.10
C ARG A 36 -3.23 13.18 -0.91
N THR A 37 -2.62 13.23 -2.08
CA THR A 37 -2.69 12.11 -3.02
C THR A 37 -1.45 11.24 -2.83
N THR A 38 -1.64 9.94 -2.61
CA THR A 38 -0.54 8.98 -2.43
C THR A 38 -0.18 8.34 -3.77
N TYR A 39 1.11 8.13 -3.98
CA TYR A 39 1.65 7.50 -5.17
C TYR A 39 2.63 6.39 -4.81
N GLN A 40 2.63 5.34 -5.62
CA GLN A 40 3.76 4.43 -5.73
C GLN A 40 4.63 4.91 -6.90
N VAL A 41 5.91 5.16 -6.64
CA VAL A 41 6.91 5.44 -7.65
C VAL A 41 7.81 4.22 -7.78
N SER A 42 7.82 3.60 -8.97
CA SER A 42 8.71 2.48 -9.27
C SER A 42 9.77 2.93 -10.27
N PHE A 43 11.02 2.56 -10.04
CA PHE A 43 12.07 2.61 -11.05
C PHE A 43 12.37 1.19 -11.51
N LEU A 44 12.55 1.00 -12.81
CA LEU A 44 12.86 -0.30 -13.42
C LEU A 44 14.11 -0.18 -14.29
N GLU A 45 14.99 -1.15 -14.14
CA GLU A 45 16.06 -1.50 -15.07
C GLU A 45 15.62 -2.77 -15.81
N PHE A 46 15.81 -2.79 -17.12
CA PHE A 46 15.41 -3.88 -17.98
C PHE A 46 16.59 -4.78 -18.29
N GLU A 47 16.30 -6.06 -18.46
CA GLU A 47 17.22 -6.97 -19.13
C GLU A 47 17.55 -6.45 -20.54
N ASP A 48 18.73 -6.82 -21.06
CA ASP A 48 19.20 -6.38 -22.38
C ASP A 48 18.17 -6.67 -23.49
N GLY A 49 17.65 -5.60 -24.13
CA GLY A 49 16.70 -5.67 -25.24
C GLY A 49 15.24 -5.97 -24.83
N ALA A 50 14.90 -5.91 -23.55
CA ALA A 50 13.55 -6.17 -23.06
C ALA A 50 12.59 -4.97 -23.15
N ASP A 51 13.08 -3.78 -23.50
CA ASP A 51 12.36 -2.51 -23.51
C ASP A 51 11.16 -2.48 -24.48
N GLU A 52 11.37 -2.94 -25.72
CA GLU A 52 10.30 -2.98 -26.72
C GLU A 52 9.16 -3.90 -26.28
N ARG A 53 9.50 -5.11 -25.79
CA ARG A 53 8.52 -6.09 -25.33
C ARG A 53 7.78 -5.61 -24.09
N TRP A 54 8.49 -5.00 -23.14
CA TRP A 54 7.87 -4.42 -21.97
C TRP A 54 6.86 -3.33 -22.35
N ASN A 55 7.23 -2.45 -23.29
CA ASN A 55 6.36 -1.39 -23.77
C ASN A 55 5.11 -1.92 -24.49
N GLU A 56 5.25 -2.99 -25.29
CA GLU A 56 4.12 -3.69 -25.91
C GLU A 56 3.15 -4.20 -24.84
N ILE A 57 3.63 -4.95 -23.85
CA ILE A 57 2.79 -5.49 -22.77
C ILE A 57 2.07 -4.35 -22.01
N MET A 58 2.79 -3.26 -21.73
CA MET A 58 2.19 -2.13 -21.04
C MET A 58 1.09 -1.46 -21.84
N THR A 59 1.30 -1.29 -23.15
CA THR A 59 0.37 -0.61 -24.07
C THR A 59 -0.85 -1.47 -24.37
N ASP A 60 -0.64 -2.76 -24.62
CA ASP A 60 -1.67 -3.65 -25.14
C ASP A 60 -2.44 -4.36 -24.02
N HIS A 61 -1.86 -4.51 -22.83
CA HIS A 61 -2.48 -5.24 -21.73
C HIS A 61 -2.68 -4.39 -20.47
N TYR A 62 -1.61 -3.83 -19.91
CA TYR A 62 -1.71 -3.23 -18.58
C TYR A 62 -2.55 -1.94 -18.58
N ILE A 63 -2.26 -1.00 -19.49
CA ILE A 63 -2.98 0.27 -19.58
C ILE A 63 -4.48 0.05 -19.92
N PRO A 64 -4.86 -0.82 -20.86
CA PRO A 64 -6.26 -1.18 -21.08
C PRO A 64 -6.95 -1.75 -19.83
N ALA A 65 -6.29 -2.63 -19.08
CA ALA A 65 -6.84 -3.16 -17.82
C ALA A 65 -7.05 -2.06 -16.77
N TYR A 66 -6.15 -1.08 -16.64
CA TYR A 66 -6.36 0.09 -15.77
C TYR A 66 -7.62 0.86 -16.15
N ARG A 67 -7.79 1.15 -17.44
CA ARG A 67 -8.95 1.89 -17.95
C ARG A 67 -10.24 1.12 -17.73
N SER A 68 -10.24 -0.18 -18.01
CA SER A 68 -11.41 -1.06 -17.82
C SER A 68 -11.82 -1.16 -16.34
N ALA A 69 -10.84 -1.19 -15.44
CA ALA A 69 -11.08 -1.21 -13.99
C ALA A 69 -11.50 0.16 -13.41
N GLY A 70 -11.56 1.22 -14.23
CA GLY A 70 -11.87 2.58 -13.77
C GLY A 70 -10.81 3.17 -12.84
N LEU A 71 -9.56 2.73 -12.98
CA LEU A 71 -8.44 3.15 -12.15
C LEU A 71 -7.61 4.23 -12.87
N PRO A 72 -6.93 5.14 -12.12
CA PRO A 72 -5.95 6.05 -12.70
C PRO A 72 -4.87 5.27 -13.45
N VAL A 73 -4.61 5.66 -14.71
CA VAL A 73 -3.56 5.05 -15.52
C VAL A 73 -2.20 5.52 -15.00
N PRO A 74 -1.25 4.61 -14.70
CA PRO A 74 0.10 5.00 -14.31
C PRO A 74 0.78 5.84 -15.40
N VAL A 75 1.53 6.86 -14.99
CA VAL A 75 2.36 7.64 -15.89
C VAL A 75 3.71 6.96 -16.02
N ILE A 76 4.14 6.71 -17.25
CA ILE A 76 5.42 6.06 -17.58
C ILE A 76 6.36 7.13 -18.12
N HIS A 77 7.54 7.24 -17.50
CA HIS A 77 8.61 8.12 -17.92
C HIS A 77 9.80 7.28 -18.37
N TRP A 78 10.22 7.48 -19.62
CA TRP A 78 11.50 6.98 -20.12
C TRP A 78 12.60 7.88 -19.58
N VAL A 79 13.45 7.30 -18.76
CA VAL A 79 14.51 8.04 -18.06
C VAL A 79 15.65 8.29 -19.05
N MET A 80 16.12 9.54 -19.12
CA MET A 80 17.14 9.95 -20.09
C MET A 80 18.58 9.88 -19.55
N ASP A 81 18.74 9.78 -18.23
CA ASP A 81 20.04 9.78 -17.53
C ASP A 81 19.93 9.03 -16.19
N GLY A 82 21.05 8.50 -15.69
CA GLY A 82 21.10 7.59 -14.55
C GLY A 82 21.07 6.11 -14.95
N SER A 83 20.87 5.22 -13.99
CA SER A 83 20.92 3.77 -14.19
C SER A 83 19.58 3.13 -14.57
N TRP A 84 18.46 3.83 -14.39
CA TRP A 84 17.13 3.27 -14.63
C TRP A 84 16.67 3.52 -16.07
N ASN A 85 15.92 2.59 -16.65
CA ASN A 85 15.27 2.79 -17.96
C ASN A 85 13.91 3.49 -17.81
N ILE A 86 13.14 3.10 -16.81
CA ILE A 86 11.76 3.58 -16.61
C ILE A 86 11.54 4.09 -15.18
N MET A 87 10.77 5.17 -15.07
CA MET A 87 10.08 5.57 -13.84
C MET A 87 8.55 5.49 -14.06
N ILE A 88 7.85 4.80 -13.18
CA ILE A 88 6.40 4.65 -13.19
C ILE A 88 5.81 5.36 -11.98
N VAL A 89 4.92 6.32 -12.21
CA VAL A 89 4.16 7.00 -11.16
C VAL A 89 2.73 6.47 -11.19
N ARG A 90 2.34 5.72 -10.16
CA ARG A 90 1.01 5.14 -10.00
C ARG A 90 0.31 5.78 -8.81
N GLU A 91 -0.84 6.39 -9.04
CA GLU A 91 -1.72 6.83 -7.96
C GLU A 91 -2.26 5.63 -7.16
N MET A 92 -2.36 5.80 -5.85
CA MET A 92 -2.93 4.82 -4.92
C MET A 92 -4.25 5.39 -4.36
N PRO A 93 -5.41 5.11 -4.98
CA PRO A 93 -6.69 5.74 -4.61
C PRO A 93 -7.11 5.46 -3.16
N ASP A 94 -6.73 4.30 -2.63
CA ASP A 94 -6.99 3.90 -1.25
C ASP A 94 -5.85 4.34 -0.29
N GLY A 95 -4.93 5.20 -0.76
CA GLY A 95 -3.74 5.63 -0.03
C GLY A 95 -2.87 4.45 0.42
N MET A 96 -2.21 4.60 1.57
CA MET A 96 -1.37 3.56 2.16
C MET A 96 -2.15 2.31 2.61
N ALA A 97 -3.48 2.37 2.71
CA ALA A 97 -4.30 1.18 2.98
C ALA A 97 -4.18 0.13 1.84
N THR A 98 -3.77 0.56 0.65
CA THR A 98 -3.42 -0.32 -0.48
C THR A 98 -2.31 -1.33 -0.14
N LEU A 99 -1.46 -1.05 0.86
CA LEU A 99 -0.40 -1.96 1.28
C LEU A 99 -0.91 -3.19 2.04
N ASP A 100 -2.17 -3.18 2.49
CA ASP A 100 -2.80 -4.39 2.97
C ASP A 100 -3.05 -5.32 1.78
N SER A 101 -2.10 -6.22 1.56
CA SER A 101 -2.05 -7.12 0.43
C SER A 101 -3.24 -8.10 0.39
N HIS A 102 -3.94 -8.29 1.51
CA HIS A 102 -5.10 -9.18 1.57
C HIS A 102 -6.38 -8.54 1.02
N ASN A 103 -6.45 -7.21 0.89
CA ASN A 103 -7.70 -6.54 0.53
C ASN A 103 -7.54 -5.24 -0.30
N SER A 104 -6.50 -5.14 -1.14
CA SER A 104 -6.37 -4.03 -2.07
C SER A 104 -7.46 -4.10 -3.14
N ARG A 105 -8.52 -3.28 -2.99
CA ARG A 105 -9.64 -3.19 -3.94
C ARG A 105 -9.15 -2.85 -5.35
N SER A 106 -8.24 -1.88 -5.45
CA SER A 106 -7.64 -1.46 -6.73
C SER A 106 -6.86 -2.59 -7.40
N ARG A 107 -6.04 -3.34 -6.66
CA ARG A 107 -5.31 -4.50 -7.21
C ARG A 107 -6.26 -5.59 -7.69
N THR A 108 -7.30 -5.90 -6.92
CA THR A 108 -8.31 -6.90 -7.28
C THR A 108 -9.07 -6.50 -8.54
N ALA A 109 -9.49 -5.23 -8.65
CA ALA A 109 -10.20 -4.72 -9.82
C ALA A 109 -9.32 -4.77 -11.08
N TRP A 110 -8.07 -4.33 -10.98
CA TRP A 110 -7.12 -4.39 -12.10
C TRP A 110 -6.84 -5.83 -12.54
N ARG A 111 -6.59 -6.76 -11.60
CA ARG A 111 -6.37 -8.17 -11.92
C ARG A 111 -7.60 -8.78 -12.60
N ALA A 112 -8.80 -8.53 -12.09
CA ALA A 112 -10.03 -9.05 -12.68
C ALA A 112 -10.20 -8.54 -14.14
N ALA A 113 -9.91 -7.26 -14.39
CA ALA A 113 -9.96 -6.69 -15.73
C ALA A 113 -8.91 -7.32 -16.67
N LEU A 114 -7.67 -7.52 -16.20
CA LEU A 114 -6.61 -8.12 -17.00
C LEU A 114 -6.88 -9.60 -17.29
N VAL A 115 -7.34 -10.37 -16.31
CA VAL A 115 -7.76 -11.77 -16.51
C VAL A 115 -8.90 -11.86 -17.52
N ALA A 116 -9.89 -10.97 -17.45
CA ALA A 116 -10.98 -10.93 -18.42
C ALA A 116 -10.49 -10.61 -19.84
N GLN A 117 -9.50 -9.72 -19.96
CA GLN A 117 -8.87 -9.39 -21.23
C GLN A 117 -8.08 -10.57 -21.83
N LEU A 118 -7.32 -11.28 -20.99
CA LEU A 118 -6.45 -12.39 -21.41
C LEU A 118 -7.23 -13.71 -21.60
N GLY A 119 -8.42 -13.81 -21.01
CA GLY A 119 -9.33 -14.94 -21.16
C GLY A 119 -9.13 -16.07 -20.15
N SER A 120 -8.05 -16.06 -19.35
CA SER A 120 -7.85 -17.03 -18.27
C SER A 120 -6.89 -16.53 -17.20
N GLU A 121 -6.94 -17.19 -16.03
CA GLU A 121 -5.98 -16.95 -14.95
C GLU A 121 -4.58 -17.44 -15.32
N GLU A 122 -4.47 -18.56 -16.04
CA GLU A 122 -3.20 -19.10 -16.52
C GLU A 122 -2.48 -18.14 -17.48
N ALA A 123 -3.23 -17.47 -18.37
CA ALA A 123 -2.68 -16.46 -19.26
C ALA A 123 -2.23 -15.21 -18.49
N PHE A 124 -2.96 -14.84 -17.43
CA PHE A 124 -2.52 -13.78 -16.51
C PHE A 124 -1.21 -14.17 -15.81
N GLU A 125 -1.12 -15.35 -15.22
CA GLU A 125 0.09 -15.80 -14.52
C GLU A 125 1.30 -15.84 -15.45
N THR A 126 1.13 -16.37 -16.67
CA THR A 126 2.16 -16.36 -17.72
C THR A 126 2.63 -14.94 -18.05
N LEU A 127 1.71 -13.99 -18.25
CA LEU A 127 2.07 -12.61 -18.56
C LEU A 127 2.78 -11.91 -17.40
N ILE A 128 2.35 -12.16 -16.15
CA ILE A 128 3.01 -11.59 -14.96
C ILE A 128 4.43 -12.15 -14.82
N GLU A 129 4.62 -13.45 -15.04
CA GLU A 129 5.94 -14.08 -15.03
C GLU A 129 6.83 -13.52 -16.14
N GLU A 130 6.30 -13.37 -17.35
CA GLU A 130 7.00 -12.73 -18.47
C GLU A 130 7.48 -11.33 -18.08
N VAL A 131 6.58 -10.46 -17.58
CA VAL A 131 6.95 -9.10 -17.15
C VAL A 131 8.01 -9.12 -16.05
N GLY A 132 7.96 -10.09 -15.14
CA GLY A 132 8.99 -10.28 -14.11
C GLY A 132 10.36 -10.62 -14.71
N GLY A 133 10.39 -11.43 -15.76
CA GLY A 133 11.61 -11.79 -16.48
C GLY A 133 12.17 -10.72 -17.40
N LEU A 134 11.44 -9.62 -17.64
CA LEU A 134 11.92 -8.46 -18.42
C LEU A 134 12.68 -7.43 -17.57
N ILE A 135 12.65 -7.56 -16.24
CA ILE A 135 13.17 -6.57 -15.29
C ILE A 135 14.40 -7.16 -14.60
N GLU A 136 15.56 -6.51 -14.78
CA GLU A 136 16.82 -6.90 -14.13
C GLU A 136 16.84 -6.42 -12.67
N ASP A 137 16.51 -5.15 -12.44
CA ASP A 137 16.43 -4.55 -11.10
C ASP A 137 15.26 -3.56 -10.99
N GLY A 138 14.84 -3.28 -9.76
CA GLY A 138 13.82 -2.28 -9.50
C GLY A 138 13.83 -1.72 -8.09
N ALA A 139 13.56 -0.42 -8.01
CA ALA A 139 13.33 0.27 -6.75
C ALA A 139 11.86 0.71 -6.64
N ARG A 140 11.30 0.68 -5.43
CA ARG A 140 9.94 1.14 -5.16
C ARG A 140 9.90 2.08 -3.97
N TYR A 141 9.24 3.21 -4.17
CA TYR A 141 9.02 4.24 -3.18
C TYR A 141 7.53 4.56 -3.08
N PHE A 142 7.12 5.02 -1.91
CA PHE A 142 5.78 5.53 -1.66
C PHE A 142 5.90 7.02 -1.33
N THR A 143 5.22 7.85 -2.11
CA THR A 143 5.29 9.31 -2.01
C THR A 143 3.89 9.89 -1.90
N HIS A 144 3.80 11.18 -1.59
CA HIS A 144 2.55 11.91 -1.62
C HIS A 144 2.78 13.36 -2.01
N THR A 145 1.72 13.99 -2.51
CA THR A 145 1.70 15.44 -2.77
C THR A 145 1.09 16.18 -1.59
N HIS A 146 1.52 17.43 -1.41
CA HIS A 146 0.79 18.44 -0.65
C HIS A 146 0.21 19.46 -1.65
N PRO A 147 -0.97 20.02 -1.37
CA PRO A 147 -1.51 21.13 -2.15
C PRO A 147 -0.66 22.40 -2.04
#